data_AF-A0A7Z9XE66-F1
#
_entry.id   AF-A0A7Z9XE66-F1
#
_cell.length_a   1.000
_cell.length_b   1.000
_cell.length_c   1.000
_cell.angle_alpha   90.00
_cell.angle_beta   90.00
_cell.angle_gamma   90.00
#
_symmetry.space_group_name_H-M   'P 1'
#
loop_
_entity.id
_entity.type
_entity.pdbx_description
1 polymer ?
#
loop_
_entity_poly.entity_id
_entity_poly.type
_entity_poly.pdbx_seq_one_letter_code
_entity_poly.pdbx_strand_id
1 'polypeptide(L)'
;MNYNSKIRETARRLLIERQVDTVLGFKKGTLPMRCQPVLITTPEEVDTLHWDSFCWVNLANYLPKLQGRIAIVAKGCDARNIVVHILENQIRRDQVFILGIPCKGMVDGRKIVKALNGKEPLDVLEDGDRILAKGSDFEQSFAKAEVLQDNCAICVHRNPVIYDELMGDAVPEQEHIDRHADVRELEAMSADERWEYFEGLVAPCIRCYACRDACPLCYCPTCFVDESRPQWL
;
A
#
# COMPACT_ATOMS: atom_id res chain seq x y z
N MET A 1 -9.37 4.13 13.46
CA MET A 1 -9.69 2.74 13.86
C MET A 1 -8.39 2.02 14.11
N ASN A 2 -8.23 1.37 15.25
CA ASN A 2 -6.95 0.77 15.62
C ASN A 2 -6.98 -0.75 15.39
N TYR A 3 -6.51 -1.21 14.23
CA TYR A 3 -6.42 -2.64 13.92
C TYR A 3 -5.21 -3.32 14.59
N ASN A 4 -4.31 -2.57 15.23
CA ASN A 4 -3.04 -3.09 15.73
C ASN A 4 -3.21 -4.23 16.73
N SER A 5 -4.13 -4.10 17.70
CA SER A 5 -4.35 -5.14 18.71
C SER A 5 -4.76 -6.45 18.07
N LYS A 6 -5.76 -6.42 17.16
CA LYS A 6 -6.26 -7.61 16.49
C LYS A 6 -5.23 -8.22 15.54
N ILE A 7 -4.49 -7.40 14.78
CA ILE A 7 -3.38 -7.87 13.94
C ILE A 7 -2.36 -8.63 14.79
N ARG A 8 -1.94 -8.05 15.92
CA ARG A 8 -0.95 -8.66 16.82
C ARG A 8 -1.48 -9.93 17.47
N GLU A 9 -2.71 -9.93 17.94
CA GLU A 9 -3.34 -11.11 18.53
C GLU A 9 -3.41 -12.27 17.53
N THR A 10 -3.94 -12.02 16.33
CA THR A 10 -4.07 -13.03 15.28
C THR A 10 -2.69 -13.51 14.80
N ALA A 11 -1.74 -12.61 14.56
CA ALA A 11 -0.37 -12.98 14.18
C ALA A 11 0.31 -13.87 15.22
N ARG A 12 0.18 -13.51 16.51
CA ARG A 12 0.73 -14.30 17.63
C ARG A 12 0.11 -15.69 17.69
N ARG A 13 -1.23 -15.77 17.56
CA ARG A 13 -1.97 -17.03 17.52
C ARG A 13 -1.48 -17.94 16.39
N LEU A 14 -1.38 -17.41 15.16
CA LEU A 14 -0.98 -18.19 13.98
C LEU A 14 0.46 -18.73 14.08
N LEU A 15 1.37 -17.97 14.70
CA LEU A 15 2.76 -18.39 14.92
C LEU A 15 2.86 -19.47 16.02
N ILE A 16 2.18 -19.29 17.16
CA ILE A 16 2.19 -20.26 18.27
C ILE A 16 1.57 -21.59 17.83
N GLU A 17 0.44 -21.54 17.12
CA GLU A 17 -0.25 -22.71 16.59
C GLU A 17 0.47 -23.33 15.37
N ARG A 18 1.57 -22.71 14.91
CA ARG A 18 2.35 -23.14 13.73
C ARG A 18 1.50 -23.30 12.48
N GLN A 19 0.47 -22.47 12.33
CA GLN A 19 -0.33 -22.40 11.11
C GLN A 19 0.43 -21.71 9.98
N VAL A 20 1.27 -20.74 10.34
CA VAL A 20 2.15 -20.01 9.43
C VAL A 20 3.58 -20.06 9.95
N ASP A 21 4.54 -19.96 9.04
CA ASP A 21 5.97 -19.94 9.34
C ASP A 21 6.50 -18.49 9.45
N THR A 22 5.81 -17.52 8.84
CA THR A 22 6.18 -16.10 8.86
C THR A 22 4.95 -15.20 8.74
N VAL A 23 4.97 -14.05 9.40
CA VAL A 23 3.98 -12.98 9.24
C VAL A 23 4.63 -11.78 8.54
N LEU A 24 4.09 -11.41 7.38
CA LEU A 24 4.44 -10.23 6.62
C LEU A 24 3.47 -9.09 6.94
N GLY A 25 4.00 -8.04 7.55
CA GLY A 25 3.22 -6.85 7.93
C GLY A 25 4.04 -5.58 7.81
N PHE A 26 3.66 -4.57 8.58
CA PHE A 26 4.37 -3.30 8.64
C PHE A 26 4.94 -3.06 10.03
N LYS A 27 6.01 -2.26 10.12
CA LYS A 27 6.48 -1.62 11.34
C LYS A 27 6.61 -0.12 11.11
N LYS A 28 6.64 0.65 12.20
CA LYS A 28 6.94 2.09 12.12
C LYS A 28 8.33 2.31 11.49
N GLY A 29 8.42 3.29 10.60
CA GLY A 29 9.68 3.78 10.07
C GLY A 29 10.41 4.64 11.09
N THR A 30 11.64 5.04 10.74
CA THR A 30 12.43 6.01 11.52
C THR A 30 12.03 7.46 11.25
N LEU A 31 11.33 7.71 10.13
CA LEU A 31 10.81 9.02 9.74
C LEU A 31 9.29 9.06 9.93
N PRO A 32 8.73 10.24 10.26
CA PRO A 32 7.29 10.40 10.35
C PRO A 32 6.64 10.12 8.99
N MET A 33 5.38 9.66 9.02
CA MET A 33 4.61 9.33 7.81
C MET A 33 5.23 8.20 6.96
N ARG A 34 6.13 7.40 7.54
CA ARG A 34 6.75 6.23 6.89
C ARG A 34 6.50 4.98 7.71
N CYS A 35 5.97 3.97 7.05
CA CYS A 35 5.91 2.59 7.53
C CYS A 35 6.70 1.71 6.55
N GLN A 36 7.34 0.67 7.07
CA GLN A 36 8.16 -0.23 6.27
C GLN A 36 7.72 -1.68 6.45
N PRO A 37 7.81 -2.52 5.41
CA PRO A 37 7.53 -3.95 5.53
C PRO A 37 8.42 -4.62 6.58
N VAL A 38 7.88 -5.62 7.27
CA VAL A 38 8.61 -6.45 8.23
C VAL A 38 8.14 -7.89 8.12
N LEU A 39 9.09 -8.82 8.25
CA LEU A 39 8.85 -10.25 8.40
C LEU A 39 9.04 -10.61 9.86
N ILE A 40 8.04 -11.25 10.45
CA ILE A 40 8.02 -11.70 11.84
C ILE A 40 7.97 -13.22 11.84
N THR A 41 8.94 -13.85 12.51
CA THR A 41 9.05 -15.33 12.53
C THR A 41 8.84 -15.90 13.93
N THR A 42 8.86 -15.06 14.95
CA THR A 42 8.71 -15.45 16.35
C THR A 42 7.52 -14.72 17.00
N PRO A 43 6.77 -15.39 17.90
CA PRO A 43 5.65 -14.75 18.61
C PRO A 43 6.02 -13.50 19.41
N GLU A 44 7.27 -13.40 19.87
CA GLU A 44 7.80 -12.31 20.69
C GLU A 44 7.98 -11.02 19.89
N GLU A 45 8.25 -11.13 18.59
CA GLU A 45 8.47 -10.00 17.69
C GLU A 45 7.16 -9.36 17.21
N VAL A 46 6.01 -9.99 17.47
CA VAL A 46 4.70 -9.55 16.97
C VAL A 46 4.33 -8.14 17.42
N ASP A 47 4.80 -7.68 18.58
CA ASP A 47 4.52 -6.33 19.06
C ASP A 47 5.20 -5.22 18.23
N THR A 48 6.14 -5.58 17.35
CA THR A 48 6.71 -4.66 16.36
C THR A 48 5.77 -4.35 15.20
N LEU A 49 4.74 -5.19 14.99
CA LEU A 49 3.74 -4.97 13.96
C LEU A 49 2.97 -3.69 14.25
N HIS A 50 2.81 -2.88 13.21
CA HIS A 50 2.16 -1.59 13.25
C HIS A 50 1.21 -1.44 12.07
N TRP A 51 0.13 -0.69 12.26
CA TRP A 51 -0.80 -0.31 11.22
C TRP A 51 -1.29 1.12 11.44
N ASP A 52 -1.24 1.90 10.36
CA ASP A 52 -1.81 3.24 10.22
C ASP A 52 -2.01 3.58 8.72
N SER A 53 -2.45 4.80 8.44
CA SER A 53 -2.69 5.30 7.08
C SER A 53 -1.43 5.59 6.27
N PHE A 54 -0.24 5.32 6.83
CA PHE A 54 1.04 5.42 6.13
C PHE A 54 1.55 4.04 5.69
N CYS A 55 0.81 2.97 5.95
CA CYS A 55 1.07 1.60 5.48
C CYS A 55 0.65 1.39 4.01
N TRP A 56 1.07 2.28 3.11
CA TRP A 56 0.61 2.32 1.72
C TRP A 56 1.33 1.32 0.80
N VAL A 57 2.55 0.89 1.11
CA VAL A 57 3.32 -0.06 0.31
C VAL A 57 2.51 -1.35 0.08
N ASN A 58 2.60 -1.93 -1.11
CA ASN A 58 1.93 -3.18 -1.41
C ASN A 58 2.78 -4.37 -0.91
N LEU A 59 2.33 -5.03 0.15
CA LEU A 59 3.06 -6.17 0.72
C LEU A 59 3.05 -7.41 -0.19
N ALA A 60 2.09 -7.52 -1.11
CA ALA A 60 2.01 -8.70 -1.97
C ALA A 60 3.23 -8.86 -2.89
N ASN A 61 3.96 -7.76 -3.19
CA ASN A 61 5.19 -7.76 -3.99
C ASN A 61 6.32 -8.61 -3.38
N TYR A 62 6.25 -8.89 -2.08
CA TYR A 62 7.25 -9.70 -1.39
C TYR A 62 6.92 -11.19 -1.45
N LEU A 63 5.65 -11.57 -1.63
CA LEU A 63 5.19 -12.96 -1.56
C LEU A 63 5.92 -13.91 -2.52
N PRO A 64 6.17 -13.57 -3.80
CA PRO A 64 6.88 -14.48 -4.72
C PRO A 64 8.32 -14.79 -4.28
N LYS A 65 8.91 -13.96 -3.42
CA LYS A 65 10.30 -14.11 -2.92
C LYS A 65 10.38 -14.89 -1.62
N LEU A 66 9.24 -15.21 -1.01
CA LEU A 66 9.16 -15.89 0.28
C LEU A 66 8.84 -17.37 0.09
N GLN A 67 9.19 -18.17 1.09
CA GLN A 67 8.96 -19.61 1.12
C GLN A 67 8.16 -19.98 2.37
N GLY A 68 7.44 -21.09 2.33
CA GLY A 68 6.63 -21.57 3.45
C GLY A 68 5.24 -20.96 3.49
N ARG A 69 4.57 -21.09 4.65
CA ARG A 69 3.23 -20.57 4.91
C ARG A 69 3.31 -19.17 5.48
N ILE A 70 2.69 -18.21 4.81
CA ILE A 70 2.87 -16.79 5.09
C ILE A 70 1.55 -16.17 5.51
N ALA A 71 1.49 -15.62 6.71
CA ALA A 71 0.44 -14.67 7.07
C ALA A 71 0.78 -13.30 6.46
N ILE A 72 -0.18 -12.61 5.82
CA ILE A 72 0.03 -11.28 5.24
C ILE A 72 -1.06 -10.32 5.69
N VAL A 73 -0.66 -9.13 6.13
CA VAL A 73 -1.58 -8.01 6.37
C VAL A 73 -1.95 -7.37 5.02
N ALA A 74 -3.21 -7.45 4.61
CA ALA A 74 -3.62 -7.02 3.27
C ALA A 74 -4.86 -6.13 3.29
N LYS A 75 -4.71 -4.92 2.75
CA LYS A 75 -5.82 -4.01 2.40
C LYS A 75 -6.46 -4.40 1.06
N GLY A 76 -7.57 -3.75 0.70
CA GLY A 76 -8.31 -3.99 -0.56
C GLY A 76 -7.45 -4.07 -1.83
N CYS A 77 -6.52 -3.14 -2.03
CA CYS A 77 -5.62 -3.17 -3.18
C CYS A 77 -4.56 -4.28 -3.11
N ASP A 78 -4.08 -4.62 -1.92
CA ASP A 78 -3.08 -5.69 -1.73
C ASP A 78 -3.74 -7.04 -1.99
N ALA A 79 -4.95 -7.26 -1.47
CA ALA A 79 -5.74 -8.48 -1.71
C ALA A 79 -6.01 -8.70 -3.21
N ARG A 80 -6.32 -7.65 -3.97
CA ARG A 80 -6.45 -7.75 -5.43
C ARG A 80 -5.14 -8.14 -6.10
N ASN A 81 -4.00 -7.63 -5.62
CA ASN A 81 -2.70 -8.04 -6.14
C ASN A 81 -2.35 -9.50 -5.79
N ILE A 82 -2.71 -9.96 -4.58
CA ILE A 82 -2.60 -11.37 -4.19
C ILE A 82 -3.38 -12.26 -5.16
N VAL A 83 -4.60 -11.87 -5.55
CA VAL A 83 -5.38 -12.59 -6.57
C VAL A 83 -4.61 -12.68 -7.90
N VAL A 84 -4.01 -11.60 -8.37
CA VAL A 84 -3.23 -11.62 -9.62
C VAL A 84 -2.04 -12.56 -9.50
N HIS A 85 -1.26 -12.50 -8.42
CA HIS A 85 -0.16 -13.43 -8.20
C HIS A 85 -0.61 -14.90 -8.13
N ILE A 86 -1.82 -15.17 -7.62
CA ILE A 86 -2.40 -16.52 -7.64
C ILE A 86 -2.73 -16.94 -9.07
N LEU A 87 -3.42 -16.09 -9.83
CA LEU A 87 -3.83 -16.38 -11.22
C LEU A 87 -2.61 -16.58 -12.13
N GLU A 88 -1.54 -15.83 -11.90
CA GLU A 88 -0.29 -15.89 -12.66
C GLU A 88 0.68 -16.95 -12.11
N ASN A 89 0.21 -17.84 -11.21
CA ASN A 89 0.96 -18.94 -10.60
C ASN A 89 2.27 -18.53 -9.90
N GLN A 90 2.39 -17.27 -9.49
CA GLN A 90 3.53 -16.79 -8.69
C GLN A 90 3.42 -17.24 -7.25
N ILE A 91 2.19 -17.40 -6.77
CA ILE A 91 1.89 -17.93 -5.45
C ILE A 91 0.71 -18.91 -5.53
N ARG A 92 0.70 -19.95 -4.70
CA ARG A 92 -0.48 -20.76 -4.42
C ARG A 92 -1.35 -20.11 -3.33
N ARG A 93 -2.67 -20.30 -3.39
CA ARG A 93 -3.61 -19.75 -2.39
C ARG A 93 -3.45 -20.40 -1.00
N ASP A 94 -3.10 -21.68 -0.95
CA ASP A 94 -2.92 -22.45 0.29
C ASP A 94 -1.67 -22.05 1.08
N GLN A 95 -0.71 -21.38 0.46
CA GLN A 95 0.49 -20.91 1.14
C GLN A 95 0.30 -19.58 1.88
N VAL A 96 -0.80 -18.86 1.64
CA VAL A 96 -1.04 -17.54 2.23
C VAL A 96 -2.23 -17.54 3.18
N PHE A 97 -2.06 -16.93 4.35
CA PHE A 97 -3.14 -16.59 5.29
C PHE A 97 -3.31 -15.07 5.31
N ILE A 98 -4.47 -14.57 4.92
CA ILE A 98 -4.69 -13.15 4.66
C ILE A 98 -5.41 -12.50 5.84
N LEU A 99 -4.70 -11.64 6.57
CA LEU A 99 -5.23 -10.76 7.60
C LEU A 99 -5.80 -9.52 6.89
N GLY A 100 -7.08 -9.58 6.57
CA GLY A 100 -7.77 -8.57 5.79
C GLY A 100 -8.00 -7.28 6.56
N ILE A 101 -7.61 -6.15 5.96
CA ILE A 101 -7.82 -4.82 6.53
C ILE A 101 -8.91 -4.07 5.76
N PRO A 102 -10.07 -3.80 6.39
CA PRO A 102 -11.03 -2.80 5.92
C PRO A 102 -10.34 -1.42 5.88
N CYS A 103 -10.17 -0.84 4.70
CA CYS A 103 -9.33 0.34 4.48
C CYS A 103 -10.17 1.56 4.08
N LYS A 104 -10.08 2.65 4.86
CA LYS A 104 -10.70 3.94 4.54
C LYS A 104 -9.81 4.86 3.69
N GLY A 105 -8.72 4.33 3.11
CA GLY A 105 -7.75 5.07 2.31
C GLY A 105 -6.45 5.39 3.05
N MET A 106 -5.39 5.58 2.26
CA MET A 106 -4.05 5.92 2.71
C MET A 106 -3.79 7.42 2.56
N VAL A 107 -2.99 7.97 3.47
CA VAL A 107 -2.64 9.40 3.51
C VAL A 107 -1.41 9.68 2.63
N ASP A 108 -1.39 10.85 2.01
CA ASP A 108 -0.24 11.38 1.29
C ASP A 108 0.53 12.39 2.16
N GLY A 109 1.72 11.97 2.61
CA GLY A 109 2.61 12.85 3.37
C GLY A 109 3.03 14.11 2.62
N ARG A 110 3.05 14.10 1.26
CA ARG A 110 3.36 15.29 0.46
C ARG A 110 2.28 16.36 0.59
N LYS A 111 1.01 15.96 0.66
CA LYS A 111 -0.12 16.89 0.89
C LYS A 111 -0.04 17.53 2.26
N ILE A 112 0.35 16.75 3.29
CA ILE A 112 0.58 17.27 4.64
C ILE A 112 1.72 18.30 4.63
N VAL A 113 2.89 17.95 4.09
CA VAL A 113 4.04 18.87 4.03
C VAL A 113 3.71 20.14 3.24
N LYS A 114 2.96 20.01 2.13
CA LYS A 114 2.48 21.16 1.34
C LYS A 114 1.55 22.06 2.17
N ALA A 115 0.61 21.49 2.91
CA ALA A 115 -0.30 22.24 3.77
C ALA A 115 0.40 22.90 4.97
N LEU A 116 1.56 22.38 5.37
CA LEU A 116 2.47 22.96 6.35
C LEU A 116 3.44 23.99 5.76
N ASN A 117 3.26 24.43 4.51
CA ASN A 117 4.15 25.34 3.79
C ASN A 117 5.61 24.87 3.74
N GLY A 118 5.82 23.55 3.60
CA GLY A 118 7.15 22.95 3.54
C GLY A 118 7.80 22.69 4.90
N LYS A 119 7.15 23.02 6.02
CA LYS A 119 7.66 22.63 7.34
C LYS A 119 7.56 21.11 7.52
N GLU A 120 8.65 20.48 7.95
CA GLU A 120 8.70 19.05 8.22
C GLU A 120 8.20 18.77 9.65
N PRO A 121 7.16 17.94 9.82
CA PRO A 121 6.75 17.50 11.15
C PRO A 121 7.79 16.53 11.73
N LEU A 122 7.99 16.58 13.05
CA LEU A 122 8.80 15.64 13.82
C LEU A 122 8.02 14.37 14.17
N ASP A 123 6.71 14.49 14.36
CA ASP A 123 5.81 13.37 14.65
C ASP A 123 4.46 13.57 13.95
N VAL A 124 3.83 12.47 13.56
CA VAL A 124 2.50 12.48 12.96
C VAL A 124 1.68 11.34 13.54
N LEU A 125 0.56 11.69 14.16
CA LEU A 125 -0.34 10.76 14.83
C LEU A 125 -1.67 10.69 14.08
N GLU A 126 -2.17 9.46 13.89
CA GLU A 126 -3.52 9.21 13.40
C GLU A 126 -4.46 8.94 14.58
N ASP A 127 -5.54 9.72 14.67
CA ASP A 127 -6.64 9.50 15.60
C ASP A 127 -7.98 9.51 14.84
N GLY A 128 -8.51 8.31 14.59
CA GLY A 128 -9.76 8.15 13.85
C GLY A 128 -9.66 8.70 12.42
N ASP A 129 -10.43 9.75 12.15
CA ASP A 129 -10.45 10.46 10.85
C ASP A 129 -9.66 11.78 10.90
N ARG A 130 -8.78 11.95 11.90
CA ARG A 130 -7.90 13.12 12.07
C ARG A 130 -6.43 12.71 12.00
N ILE A 131 -5.63 13.54 11.34
CA ILE A 131 -4.17 13.45 11.32
C ILE A 131 -3.61 14.64 12.07
N LEU A 132 -2.78 14.40 13.08
CA LEU A 132 -2.13 15.43 13.88
C LEU A 132 -0.64 15.46 13.55
N ALA A 133 -0.18 16.54 12.93
CA ALA A 133 1.23 16.77 12.64
C ALA A 133 1.85 17.71 13.67
N LYS A 134 2.95 17.31 14.28
CA LYS A 134 3.68 18.05 15.31
C LYS A 134 5.08 18.36 14.84
N GLY A 135 5.46 19.63 14.84
CA GLY A 135 6.83 20.09 14.63
C GLY A 135 7.45 20.61 15.92
N SER A 136 8.60 21.27 15.79
CA SER A 136 9.27 21.95 16.91
C SER A 136 8.49 23.12 17.49
N ASP A 137 7.77 23.85 16.63
CA ASP A 137 7.14 25.16 16.89
C ASP A 137 5.67 25.20 16.44
N PHE A 138 5.12 24.07 15.98
CA PHE A 138 3.76 24.01 15.47
C PHE A 138 3.08 22.69 15.79
N GLU A 139 1.75 22.75 15.88
CA GLU A 139 0.88 21.59 15.91
C GLU A 139 -0.31 21.91 14.98
N GLN A 140 -0.58 21.03 14.02
CA GLN A 140 -1.67 21.22 13.07
C GLN A 140 -2.43 19.92 12.85
N SER A 141 -3.75 20.03 12.82
CA SER A 141 -4.66 18.91 12.59
C SER A 141 -5.27 19.02 11.18
N PHE A 142 -5.37 17.88 10.51
CA PHE A 142 -5.99 17.74 9.19
C PHE A 142 -7.12 16.73 9.27
N ALA A 143 -8.20 16.94 8.51
CA ALA A 143 -9.15 15.86 8.28
C ALA A 143 -8.50 14.84 7.34
N LYS A 144 -8.58 13.55 7.67
CA LYS A 144 -7.96 12.47 6.89
C LYS A 144 -8.35 12.53 5.42
N ALA A 145 -9.63 12.82 5.14
CA ALA A 145 -10.18 12.93 3.79
C ALA A 145 -9.47 13.99 2.92
N GLU A 146 -9.00 15.08 3.52
CA GLU A 146 -8.32 16.19 2.80
C GLU A 146 -6.90 15.83 2.38
N VAL A 147 -6.29 14.87 3.07
CA VAL A 147 -4.88 14.46 2.88
C VAL A 147 -4.73 13.04 2.36
N LEU A 148 -5.81 12.42 1.86
CA LEU A 148 -5.73 11.11 1.20
C LEU A 148 -4.88 11.17 -0.07
N GLN A 149 -4.25 10.05 -0.43
CA GLN A 149 -3.72 9.84 -1.77
C GLN A 149 -4.85 9.91 -2.80
N ASP A 150 -4.57 10.46 -3.99
CA ASP A 150 -5.59 10.70 -5.01
C ASP A 150 -6.32 9.40 -5.41
N ASN A 151 -5.57 8.31 -5.60
CA ASN A 151 -6.13 6.98 -5.88
C ASN A 151 -7.02 6.43 -4.75
N CYS A 152 -6.74 6.80 -3.49
CA CYS A 152 -7.50 6.36 -2.33
C CYS A 152 -8.79 7.16 -2.17
N ALA A 153 -8.77 8.45 -2.51
CA ALA A 153 -9.96 9.30 -2.51
C ALA A 153 -11.06 8.73 -3.42
N ILE A 154 -10.66 8.18 -4.57
CA ILE A 154 -11.59 7.58 -5.55
C ILE A 154 -11.74 6.05 -5.45
N CYS A 155 -11.27 5.42 -4.37
CA CYS A 155 -11.28 3.96 -4.25
C CYS A 155 -12.68 3.38 -3.97
N VAL A 156 -13.11 2.40 -4.77
CA VAL A 156 -14.39 1.67 -4.62
C VAL A 156 -14.22 0.24 -4.08
N HIS A 157 -13.05 -0.07 -3.54
CA HIS A 157 -12.69 -1.38 -2.98
C HIS A 157 -11.99 -1.22 -1.64
N ARG A 158 -12.76 -0.79 -0.63
CA ARG A 158 -12.29 -0.56 0.73
C ARG A 158 -12.07 -1.86 1.49
N ASN A 159 -12.85 -2.89 1.20
CA ASN A 159 -12.70 -4.21 1.82
C ASN A 159 -11.85 -5.14 0.94
N PRO A 160 -11.04 -6.03 1.54
CA PRO A 160 -10.30 -7.04 0.80
C PRO A 160 -11.24 -8.03 0.11
N VAL A 161 -10.98 -8.31 -1.17
CA VAL A 161 -11.79 -9.22 -2.00
C VAL A 161 -11.61 -10.69 -1.63
N ILE A 162 -10.45 -11.03 -1.08
CA ILE A 162 -10.13 -12.33 -0.48
C ILE A 162 -9.45 -12.06 0.87
N TYR A 163 -9.84 -12.83 1.88
CA TYR A 163 -9.21 -12.82 3.21
C TYR A 163 -9.54 -14.12 3.94
N ASP A 164 -8.76 -14.44 4.98
CA ASP A 164 -9.04 -15.54 5.90
C ASP A 164 -9.67 -15.01 7.20
N GLU A 165 -9.19 -13.86 7.69
CA GLU A 165 -9.76 -13.18 8.87
C GLU A 165 -9.74 -11.66 8.68
N LEU A 166 -10.85 -10.99 8.98
CA LEU A 166 -10.90 -9.51 8.96
C LEU A 166 -10.45 -8.93 10.30
N MET A 167 -9.54 -7.96 10.27
CA MET A 167 -8.99 -7.31 11.46
C MET A 167 -9.90 -6.22 12.04
N GLY A 168 -11.09 -6.04 11.49
CA GLY A 168 -12.15 -5.16 11.99
C GLY A 168 -13.42 -5.36 11.18
N ASP A 169 -14.46 -4.60 11.52
CA ASP A 169 -15.71 -4.64 10.77
C ASP A 169 -15.52 -4.11 9.34
N ALA A 170 -16.23 -4.73 8.40
CA ALA A 170 -16.28 -4.25 7.03
C ALA A 170 -16.77 -2.80 7.01
N VAL A 171 -16.15 -1.99 6.16
CA VAL A 171 -16.52 -0.59 5.99
C VAL A 171 -17.41 -0.42 4.75
N PRO A 172 -18.32 0.58 4.71
CA PRO A 172 -19.10 0.84 3.52
C PRO A 172 -18.20 1.10 2.32
N GLU A 173 -18.52 0.48 1.19
CA GLU A 173 -17.89 0.80 -0.09
C GLU A 173 -18.29 2.19 -0.56
N GLN A 174 -17.46 2.82 -1.38
CA GLN A 174 -17.81 4.10 -1.99
C GLN A 174 -18.65 3.86 -3.23
N GLU A 175 -19.85 4.41 -3.24
CA GLU A 175 -20.77 4.35 -4.37
C GLU A 175 -20.78 5.69 -5.11
N HIS A 176 -21.11 5.64 -6.40
CA HIS A 176 -21.29 6.83 -7.25
C HIS A 176 -20.07 7.79 -7.34
N ILE A 177 -18.86 7.27 -7.10
CA ILE A 177 -17.63 8.03 -7.31
C ILE A 177 -17.18 7.92 -8.76
N ASP A 178 -16.86 9.06 -9.34
CA ASP A 178 -16.23 9.13 -10.64
C ASP A 178 -14.73 8.82 -10.56
N ARG A 179 -14.35 7.62 -11.00
CA ARG A 179 -12.98 7.12 -10.95
C ARG A 179 -12.09 7.55 -12.11
N HIS A 180 -12.66 8.26 -13.08
CA HIS A 180 -12.01 8.57 -14.35
C HIS A 180 -12.07 10.07 -14.67
N ALA A 181 -12.28 10.92 -13.66
CA ALA A 181 -12.39 12.37 -13.82
C ALA A 181 -11.15 12.93 -14.55
N ASP A 182 -9.97 12.53 -14.09
CA ASP A 182 -8.68 12.81 -14.69
C ASP A 182 -8.56 12.32 -16.16
N VAL A 183 -9.08 11.13 -16.46
CA VAL A 183 -9.09 10.60 -17.82
C VAL A 183 -9.95 11.47 -18.74
N ARG A 184 -11.15 11.88 -18.28
CA ARG A 184 -12.03 12.75 -19.08
C ARG A 184 -11.44 14.13 -19.33
N GLU A 185 -10.73 14.68 -18.34
CA GLU A 185 -9.97 15.92 -18.53
C GLU A 185 -8.93 15.79 -19.64
N LEU A 186 -8.17 14.68 -19.66
CA LEU A 186 -7.20 14.38 -20.72
C LEU A 186 -7.85 14.13 -22.09
N GLU A 187 -9.00 13.45 -22.12
CA GLU A 187 -9.74 13.19 -23.35
C GLU A 187 -10.34 14.45 -23.97
N ALA A 188 -10.64 15.47 -23.16
CA ALA A 188 -11.14 16.76 -23.60
C ALA A 188 -10.04 17.68 -24.19
N MET A 189 -8.77 17.43 -23.90
CA MET A 189 -7.64 18.17 -24.48
C MET A 189 -7.55 17.95 -25.99
N SER A 190 -7.12 18.99 -26.71
CA SER A 190 -6.72 18.86 -28.12
C SER A 190 -5.52 17.92 -28.30
N ALA A 191 -5.24 17.53 -29.54
CA ALA A 191 -4.11 16.66 -29.84
C ALA A 191 -2.76 17.27 -29.40
N ASP A 192 -2.57 18.57 -29.62
CA ASP A 192 -1.33 19.29 -29.27
C ASP A 192 -1.18 19.41 -27.75
N GLU A 193 -2.23 19.85 -27.04
CA GLU A 193 -2.22 19.93 -25.56
C GLU A 193 -1.95 18.57 -24.92
N ARG A 194 -2.56 17.51 -25.45
CA ARG A 194 -2.36 16.14 -24.95
C ARG A 194 -0.94 15.65 -25.23
N TRP A 195 -0.36 16.01 -26.37
CA TRP A 195 1.03 15.71 -26.70
C TRP A 195 1.99 16.38 -25.73
N GLU A 196 1.84 17.69 -25.50
CA GLU A 196 2.64 18.45 -24.53
C GLU A 196 2.52 17.89 -23.11
N TYR A 197 1.31 17.48 -22.70
CA TYR A 197 1.09 16.84 -21.40
C TYR A 197 1.93 15.56 -21.25
N PHE A 198 1.85 14.64 -22.21
CA PHE A 198 2.59 13.37 -22.13
C PHE A 198 4.10 13.57 -22.29
N GLU A 199 4.53 14.51 -23.15
CA GLU A 199 5.94 14.89 -23.27
C GLU A 199 6.49 15.41 -21.93
N GLY A 200 5.75 16.31 -21.27
CA GLY A 200 6.11 16.81 -19.94
C GLY A 200 6.16 15.72 -18.87
N LEU A 201 5.24 14.74 -18.93
CA LEU A 201 5.22 13.61 -17.98
C LEU A 201 6.48 12.74 -18.08
N VAL A 202 6.97 12.49 -19.29
CA VAL A 202 8.13 11.62 -19.52
C VAL A 202 9.46 12.36 -19.61
N ALA A 203 9.46 13.69 -19.72
CA ALA A 203 10.68 14.51 -19.82
C ALA A 203 11.70 14.26 -18.70
N PRO A 204 11.33 14.00 -17.42
CA PRO A 204 12.29 13.70 -16.36
C PRO A 204 12.85 12.26 -16.41
N CYS A 205 12.40 11.40 -17.33
CA CYS A 205 12.78 9.99 -17.36
C CYS A 205 14.25 9.79 -17.76
N ILE A 206 15.03 9.27 -16.82
CA ILE A 206 16.45 8.92 -17.05
C ILE A 206 16.67 7.44 -17.39
N ARG A 207 15.60 6.68 -17.70
CA ARG A 207 15.64 5.21 -17.93
C ARG A 207 16.34 4.44 -16.81
N CYS A 208 16.09 4.82 -15.55
CA CYS A 208 16.58 4.09 -14.39
C CYS A 208 15.80 2.80 -14.10
N TYR A 209 14.68 2.56 -14.79
CA TYR A 209 13.79 1.40 -14.65
C TYR A 209 13.19 1.22 -13.24
N ALA A 210 13.21 2.23 -12.38
CA ALA A 210 12.54 2.18 -11.07
C ALA A 210 11.02 1.94 -11.18
N CYS A 211 10.39 2.33 -12.28
CA CYS A 211 8.99 2.02 -12.58
C CYS A 211 8.73 0.52 -12.73
N ARG A 212 9.68 -0.24 -13.29
CA ARG A 212 9.63 -1.70 -13.33
C ARG A 212 9.72 -2.27 -11.93
N ASP A 213 10.69 -1.82 -11.14
CA ASP A 213 10.90 -2.37 -9.79
C ASP A 213 9.75 -2.03 -8.83
N ALA A 214 9.05 -0.93 -9.07
CA ALA A 214 7.85 -0.53 -8.32
C ALA A 214 6.60 -1.34 -8.71
N CYS A 215 6.57 -1.92 -9.91
CA CYS A 215 5.40 -2.63 -10.41
C CYS A 215 5.15 -3.90 -9.59
N PRO A 216 3.95 -4.09 -9.02
CA PRO A 216 3.62 -5.30 -8.28
C PRO A 216 3.68 -6.59 -9.11
N LEU A 217 3.61 -6.47 -10.44
CA LEU A 217 3.56 -7.59 -11.37
C LEU A 217 4.90 -7.83 -12.09
N CYS A 218 5.97 -7.13 -11.70
CA CYS A 218 7.30 -7.39 -12.23
C CYS A 218 8.03 -8.44 -11.38
N TYR A 219 7.82 -9.72 -11.70
CA TYR A 219 8.43 -10.87 -10.99
C TYR A 219 9.23 -11.80 -11.93
N CYS A 220 9.36 -11.45 -13.22
CA CYS A 220 10.18 -12.22 -14.16
C CYS A 220 11.64 -12.31 -13.65
N PRO A 221 12.25 -13.52 -13.62
CA PRO A 221 13.65 -13.66 -13.23
C PRO A 221 14.61 -12.86 -14.12
N THR A 222 14.25 -12.73 -15.39
CA THR A 222 14.95 -11.96 -16.42
C THR A 222 13.98 -10.96 -17.02
N CYS A 223 14.36 -9.68 -17.07
CA CYS A 223 13.53 -8.64 -17.67
C CYS A 223 14.02 -8.27 -19.08
N PHE A 224 13.08 -8.04 -20.01
CA PHE A 224 13.39 -7.56 -21.37
C PHE A 224 14.14 -6.22 -21.39
N VAL A 225 14.06 -5.42 -20.31
CA VAL A 225 14.82 -4.16 -20.19
C VAL A 225 16.29 -4.40 -19.82
N ASP A 226 16.61 -5.54 -19.19
CA ASP A 226 17.98 -5.92 -18.82
C ASP A 226 18.67 -6.69 -19.95
N GLU A 227 17.90 -7.42 -20.77
CA GLU A 227 18.41 -8.21 -21.89
C GLU A 227 17.92 -7.66 -23.23
N SER A 228 18.82 -6.96 -23.94
CA SER A 228 18.56 -6.47 -25.30
C SER A 228 18.54 -7.59 -26.37
N ARG A 229 18.84 -8.84 -25.99
CA ARG A 229 18.85 -10.00 -26.89
C ARG A 229 18.34 -11.26 -26.17
N PRO A 230 17.48 -12.04 -26.82
CA PRO A 230 16.92 -11.80 -28.15
C PRO A 230 15.64 -10.94 -28.07
N GLN A 231 15.35 -10.12 -29.09
CA GLN A 231 14.27 -9.12 -29.06
C GLN A 231 12.83 -9.66 -29.22
N TRP A 232 12.58 -10.95 -28.97
CA TRP A 232 11.28 -11.60 -29.22
C TRP A 232 10.51 -11.97 -27.94
N LEU A 233 10.83 -11.32 -26.82
CA LEU A 233 9.96 -11.19 -25.65
C LEU A 233 9.22 -9.85 -25.71
#